data_AF-A0A9D9HUN5-F1
#
_entry.id   AF-A0A9D9HUN5-F1
#
_cell.length_a   1.000
_cell.length_b   1.000
_cell.length_c   1.000
_cell.angle_alpha   90.00
_cell.angle_beta   90.00
_cell.angle_gamma   90.00
#
_symmetry.space_group_name_H-M   'P 1'
#
loop_
_entity.id
_entity.type
_entity.pdbx_description
1 polymer ?
#
loop_
_entity_poly.entity_id
_entity_poly.type
_entity_poly.pdbx_seq_one_letter_code
_entity_poly.pdbx_strand_id
1 'polypeptide(L)' 'MSSSSRSPKLPRRPAVRVHRHTFMLNEQEERALERYCRRYRISNKSKFIREAVINVILRRFDEDHPTLF' A
#
# COMPACT_ATOMS: atom_id res chain seq x y z
N MET A 1 -3.42 33.12 -33.48
CA MET A 1 -2.27 32.59 -32.71
C MET A 1 -2.79 32.27 -31.31
N SER A 2 -3.13 31.02 -31.03
CA SER A 2 -3.79 30.63 -29.77
C SER A 2 -2.73 30.22 -28.75
N SER A 3 -2.49 31.09 -27.77
CA SER A 3 -1.60 30.88 -26.64
C SER A 3 -2.17 29.81 -25.70
N SER A 4 -1.57 28.62 -25.73
CA SER A 4 -1.86 27.53 -24.80
C SER A 4 -1.23 27.83 -23.44
N SER A 5 -2.05 28.13 -22.44
CA SER A 5 -1.61 28.34 -21.05
C SER A 5 -1.09 27.03 -20.45
N ARG A 6 0.24 26.94 -20.25
CA ARG A 6 0.83 25.83 -19.48
C ARG A 6 0.57 26.08 -18.00
N SER A 7 -0.34 25.31 -17.42
CA SER A 7 -0.53 25.25 -15.97
C SER A 7 0.78 24.81 -15.29
N PRO A 8 1.18 25.42 -14.16
CA PRO A 8 2.39 25.01 -13.44
C PRO A 8 2.25 23.58 -12.93
N LYS A 9 3.18 22.69 -13.32
CA LYS A 9 3.26 21.33 -12.75
C LYS A 9 3.86 21.44 -11.35
N LEU A 10 3.03 21.30 -10.31
CA LEU A 10 3.51 21.11 -8.93
C LEU A 10 4.57 20.00 -8.89
N PRO A 11 5.65 20.13 -8.10
CA PRO A 11 6.68 19.11 -8.00
C PRO A 11 6.03 17.82 -7.47
N ARG A 12 5.90 16.81 -8.34
CA ARG A 12 5.39 15.50 -7.95
C ARG A 12 6.41 14.93 -6.99
N ARG A 13 6.08 14.89 -5.68
CA ARG A 13 6.82 14.06 -4.72
C ARG A 13 7.02 12.69 -5.37
N PRO A 14 8.22 12.09 -5.32
CA PRO A 14 8.46 10.85 -6.02
C PRO A 14 7.48 9.78 -5.49
N ALA A 15 6.51 9.39 -6.32
CA ALA A 15 5.60 8.27 -6.05
C ALA A 15 6.33 6.90 -6.13
N VAL A 16 7.66 6.95 -6.24
CA VAL A 16 8.54 5.81 -6.36
C VAL A 16 8.76 5.24 -4.97
N ARG A 17 8.61 3.92 -4.84
CA ARG A 17 8.84 3.19 -3.60
C ARG A 17 10.34 2.98 -3.45
N VAL A 18 10.98 3.71 -2.53
CA VAL A 18 12.44 3.69 -2.33
C VAL A 18 12.88 2.93 -1.07
N HIS A 19 11.99 2.76 -0.10
CA HIS A 19 12.28 2.07 1.16
C HIS A 19 11.96 0.57 1.03
N ARG A 20 12.94 -0.28 1.33
CA ARG A 20 12.81 -1.74 1.27
C ARG A 20 12.55 -2.30 2.68
N HIS A 21 11.48 -3.07 2.82
CA HIS A 21 11.19 -3.88 3.98
C HIS A 21 11.09 -5.35 3.57
N THR A 22 11.66 -6.24 4.38
CA THR A 22 11.67 -7.70 4.15
C THR A 22 11.16 -8.39 5.41
N PHE A 23 10.35 -9.43 5.24
CA PHE A 23 9.81 -10.25 6.33
C PHE A 23 10.11 -11.72 6.05
N MET A 24 10.31 -12.49 7.11
CA MET A 24 10.38 -13.94 7.04
C MET A 24 9.11 -14.51 7.66
N LEU A 25 8.57 -15.56 7.05
CA LEU A 25 7.39 -16.27 7.52
C LEU A 25 7.79 -17.67 7.94
N ASN A 26 7.18 -18.17 8.99
CA ASN A 26 7.28 -19.58 9.31
C ASN A 26 6.45 -20.44 8.33
N GLU A 27 6.58 -21.76 8.44
CA GLU A 27 5.94 -22.68 7.50
C GLU A 27 4.40 -22.61 7.55
N GLN A 28 3.82 -22.36 8.72
CA GLN A 28 2.36 -22.25 8.86
C GLN A 28 1.84 -20.95 8.23
N GLU A 29 2.54 -19.84 8.45
CA GLU A 29 2.24 -18.52 7.90
C GLU A 29 2.36 -18.52 6.38
N GLU A 30 3.43 -19.10 5.81
CA GLU A 30 3.61 -19.18 4.35
C GLU A 30 2.49 -20.01 3.73
N ARG A 31 2.16 -21.18 4.30
CA ARG A 31 1.04 -21.99 3.81
C ARG A 31 -0.29 -21.25 3.85
N ALA A 32 -0.54 -20.45 4.89
CA ALA A 32 -1.74 -19.62 4.97
C ALA A 32 -1.77 -18.53 3.90
N LEU A 33 -0.66 -17.82 3.71
CA LEU A 33 -0.51 -16.78 2.69
C LEU A 33 -0.69 -17.36 1.28
N GLU A 34 -0.06 -18.50 0.99
CA GLU A 34 -0.18 -19.21 -0.28
C GLU A 34 -1.63 -19.62 -0.58
N ARG A 35 -2.31 -20.24 0.40
CA ARG A 35 -3.71 -20.64 0.25
C ARG A 35 -4.61 -19.43 -0.02
N TYR A 36 -4.39 -18.33 0.71
CA TYR A 36 -5.13 -17.09 0.50
C TYR A 36 -4.89 -16.54 -0.91
N CYS A 37 -3.63 -16.44 -1.34
CA CYS A 37 -3.29 -15.93 -2.67
C CYS A 37 -3.90 -16.79 -3.79
N ARG A 38 -3.87 -18.12 -3.65
CA ARG A 38 -4.49 -19.04 -4.62
C ARG A 38 -6.00 -18.88 -4.65
N ARG A 39 -6.67 -18.83 -3.49
CA ARG A 39 -8.12 -18.70 -3.37
C ARG A 39 -8.65 -17.42 -4.04
N TYR A 40 -7.97 -16.29 -3.83
CA TYR A 40 -8.40 -14.99 -4.34
C TYR A 40 -7.66 -14.55 -5.62
N ARG A 41 -6.90 -15.46 -6.24
CA ARG A 41 -6.14 -15.22 -7.49
C ARG A 41 -5.23 -13.99 -7.42
N ILE A 42 -4.56 -13.83 -6.29
CA ILE A 42 -3.61 -12.74 -6.08
C ILE A 42 -2.33 -13.06 -6.85
N SER A 43 -2.09 -12.32 -7.93
CA SER A 43 -0.90 -12.46 -8.77
C SER A 43 0.32 -11.76 -8.19
N ASN A 44 0.13 -10.67 -7.43
CA ASN A 44 1.22 -9.87 -6.88
C ASN A 44 1.19 -9.90 -5.34
N LYS A 45 1.92 -10.86 -4.75
CA LYS A 45 2.04 -11.02 -3.30
C LYS A 45 2.57 -9.75 -2.62
N SER A 46 3.60 -9.11 -3.17
CA SER A 46 4.20 -7.89 -2.59
C SER A 46 3.24 -6.70 -2.58
N LYS A 47 2.42 -6.55 -3.62
CA LYS A 47 1.35 -5.54 -3.66
C LYS A 47 0.33 -5.79 -2.55
N PHE A 48 -0.14 -7.03 -2.44
CA PHE A 48 -1.12 -7.42 -1.44
C PHE A 48 -0.61 -7.18 -0.01
N ILE A 49 0.60 -7.65 0.31
CA ILE A 49 1.19 -7.49 1.65
C ILE A 49 1.29 -6.00 2.00
N ARG A 50 1.80 -5.18 1.08
CA ARG A 50 1.90 -3.73 1.29
C ARG A 50 0.53 -3.11 1.57
N GLU A 51 -0.47 -3.41 0.77
CA GLU A 51 -1.82 -2.86 0.94
C GLU A 51 -2.45 -3.33 2.24
N ALA A 52 -2.29 -4.60 2.61
CA ALA A 52 -2.76 -5.13 3.88
C ALA A 52 -2.13 -4.40 5.08
N VAL A 53 -0.80 -4.26 5.10
CA VAL A 53 -0.07 -3.59 6.19
C VAL A 53 -0.47 -2.11 6.28
N ILE A 54 -0.47 -1.38 5.17
CA ILE A 54 -0.84 0.04 5.17
C ILE A 54 -2.30 0.24 5.59
N ASN A 55 -3.22 -0.61 5.13
CA ASN A 55 -4.62 -0.53 5.54
C ASN A 55 -4.80 -0.75 7.05
N VAL A 56 -4.05 -1.68 7.64
CA VAL A 56 -4.08 -1.91 9.10
C VAL A 56 -3.55 -0.68 9.86
N ILE A 57 -2.42 -0.12 9.43
CA ILE A 57 -1.83 1.07 10.06
C ILE A 57 -2.77 2.27 9.98
N LEU A 58 -3.32 2.56 8.79
CA LEU A 58 -4.20 3.70 8.60
C LEU A 58 -5.49 3.57 9.40
N ARG A 59 -6.13 2.39 9.38
CA ARG A 59 -7.32 2.15 10.20
C ARG A 59 -7.05 2.35 11.69
N ARG A 60 -5.91 1.86 12.17
CA ARG A 60 -5.51 2.04 13.56
C ARG A 60 -5.31 3.51 13.91
N PHE A 61 -4.68 4.29 13.03
CA PHE A 61 -4.53 5.73 13.21
C PHE A 61 -5.87 6.47 13.17
N ASP A 62 -6.80 6.04 12.32
CA ASP A 62 -8.14 6.61 12.26
C ASP A 62 -8.94 6.31 13.55
N GLU A 63 -8.81 5.10 14.10
CA GLU A 63 -9.43 4.68 15.38
C GLU A 63 -8.84 5.39 16.60
N ASP A 64 -7.53 5.62 16.61
CA ASP A 64 -6.82 6.28 17.71
C ASP A 64 -6.93 7.82 17.65
N HIS A 65 -7.40 8.38 16.54
CA HIS A 65 -7.67 9.81 16.45
C HIS A 65 -8.91 10.13 17.30
N PRO A 66 -8.80 10.97 18.34
CA PRO A 66 -9.97 11.37 19.12
C PRO A 66 -10.95 12.02 18.13
N THR A 67 -12.08 11.37 17.90
CA THR A 67 -13.15 11.97 17.11
C THR A 67 -13.55 13.24 17.83
N LEU A 68 -13.40 14.39 17.16
CA LEU A 68 -13.75 15.72 17.67
C LEU A 68 -15.28 15.82 17.84
N PHE A 69 -15.82 15.07 18.79
CA PHE A 69 -17.14 15.19 19.39
C PHE A 69 -17.07 14.70 20.83
#